data_AF-A0AAW7YTU6-F1
#
_entry.id   AF-A0AAW7YTU6-F1
#
_cell.length_a   1.000
_cell.length_b   1.000
_cell.length_c   1.000
_cell.angle_alpha   90.00
_cell.angle_beta   90.00
_cell.angle_gamma   90.00
#
_symmetry.space_group_name_H-M   'P 1'
#
loop_
_entity.id
_entity.type
_entity.pdbx_description
1 polymer ?
#
loop_
_entity_poly.entity_id
_entity_poly.type
_entity_poly.pdbx_seq_one_letter_code
_entity_poly.pdbx_strand_id
1 'polypeptide(L)' 'VAYRALNLGGRRILLADAPGHEGYLRNTVTAASTADLAILLVVAARGIRQQTRRHALVAALMRVGGVVLAVNKMD' A
#
# COMPACT_ATOMS: atom_id res chain seq x y z
N VAL A 1 9.06 8.38 -0.03
CA VAL A 1 7.59 8.26 -0.08
C VAL A 1 7.05 9.50 -0.77
N ALA A 2 6.13 9.33 -1.72
CA ALA A 2 5.45 10.45 -2.36
C ALA A 2 4.04 10.58 -1.79
N TYR A 3 3.55 11.81 -1.64
CA TYR A 3 2.21 12.07 -1.13
C TYR A 3 1.37 12.83 -2.15
N ARG A 4 0.09 12.47 -2.26
CA ARG A 4 -0.87 13.18 -3.09
C ARG A 4 -2.20 13.30 -2.37
N ALA A 5 -2.73 14.52 -2.30
CA ALA A 5 -4.04 14.77 -1.72
C ALA A 5 -5.12 14.68 -2.82
N LEU A 6 -6.27 14.13 -2.47
CA LEU A 6 -7.47 14.15 -3.30
C LEU A 6 -8.71 14.32 -2.42
N ASN A 7 -9.76 14.90 -3.01
CA ASN A 7 -11.06 15.03 -2.36
C ASN A 7 -12.03 14.07 -3.05
N LEU A 8 -12.63 13.16 -2.28
CA LEU A 8 -13.58 12.18 -2.80
C LEU A 8 -14.76 12.07 -1.83
N GLY A 9 -15.98 12.22 -2.35
CA GLY A 9 -17.20 12.08 -1.54
C GLY A 9 -17.25 13.00 -0.31
N GLY A 10 -16.72 14.22 -0.43
CA GLY A 10 -16.65 15.18 0.69
C GLY A 10 -15.54 14.90 1.73
N ARG A 11 -14.71 13.88 1.52
CA ARG A 11 -13.57 13.56 2.40
C ARG A 11 -12.25 13.89 1.71
N ARG A 12 -11.31 14.46 2.49
CA ARG A 12 -9.92 14.63 2.06
C ARG A 12 -9.17 13.33 2.33
N ILE A 13 -8.55 12.78 1.29
CA ILE A 13 -7.76 11.55 1.33
C ILE A 13 -6.32 11.91 0.98
N LEU A 14 -5.37 11.40 1.77
CA LEU A 14 -3.94 11.50 1.48
C LEU A 14 -3.45 10.14 1.00
N LEU A 15 -3.03 10.06 -0.25
CA LEU A 15 -2.38 8.88 -0.80
C LEU A 15 -0.88 8.95 -0.52
N ALA A 16 -0.34 7.90 0.08
CA ALA A 16 1.08 7.71 0.27
C ALA A 16 1.57 6.59 -0.66
N ASP A 17 2.48 6.91 -1.58
CA ASP A 17 3.13 5.94 -2.45
C ASP A 17 4.54 5.64 -1.93
N ALA A 18 4.76 4.38 -1.55
CA ALA A 18 6.03 3.89 -1.04
C ALA A 18 6.60 2.84 -2.00
N PRO A 19 7.82 3.06 -2.54
CA PRO A 19 8.45 2.08 -3.40
C PRO A 19 8.73 0.79 -2.64
N GLY A 20 8.39 -0.35 -3.24
CA GLY A 20 8.37 -1.63 -2.54
C GLY A 20 9.58 -2.54 -2.75
N HIS A 21 10.61 -2.07 -3.45
CA HIS A 21 11.89 -2.77 -3.52
C HIS A 21 12.60 -2.76 -2.15
N GLU A 22 13.45 -3.76 -1.86
CA GLU A 22 14.06 -3.99 -0.54
C GLU A 22 14.80 -2.78 0.03
N GLY A 23 15.51 -2.03 -0.84
CA GLY A 23 16.20 -0.81 -0.43
C GLY A 23 15.29 0.32 0.09
N TYR A 24 13.98 0.19 -0.08
CA TYR A 24 13.00 1.23 0.26
C TYR A 24 11.97 0.78 1.30
N LEU A 25 12.23 -0.32 2.02
CA LEU A 25 11.35 -0.80 3.08
C LEU A 25 11.03 0.28 4.13
N ARG A 26 12.02 1.12 4.48
CA ARG A 26 11.84 2.26 5.40
C ARG A 26 10.71 3.19 4.96
N ASN A 27 10.59 3.49 3.67
CA ASN A 27 9.54 4.36 3.16
C ASN A 27 8.15 3.73 3.31
N THR A 28 8.07 2.41 3.15
CA THR A 28 6.81 1.66 3.34
C THR A 28 6.41 1.65 4.80
N VAL A 29 7.37 1.47 5.73
CA VAL A 29 7.13 1.55 7.17
C VAL A 29 6.64 2.94 7.57
N THR A 30 7.30 4.01 7.10
CA THR A 30 6.88 5.40 7.37
C THR A 30 5.49 5.72 6.82
N ALA A 31 5.15 5.23 5.64
CA ALA A 31 3.82 5.41 5.08
C ALA A 31 2.75 4.61 5.86
N ALA A 32 3.06 3.36 6.21
CA ALA A 32 2.14 2.49 6.92
C ALA A 32 1.89 2.90 8.38
N SER A 33 2.87 3.53 9.04
CA SER A 33 2.72 3.96 10.44
C SER A 33 1.67 5.07 10.66
N THR A 34 1.25 5.75 9.60
CA THR A 34 0.23 6.80 9.64
C THR A 34 -0.99 6.47 8.77
N ALA A 35 -1.05 5.27 8.20
CA ALA A 35 -2.11 4.88 7.28
C ALA A 35 -3.31 4.27 8.03
N ASP A 36 -4.51 4.72 7.69
CA ASP A 36 -5.75 4.09 8.13
C ASP A 36 -6.09 2.83 7.31
N LEU A 37 -5.71 2.85 6.02
CA LEU A 37 -6.00 1.82 5.03
C LEU A 37 -4.78 1.57 4.14
N ALA A 38 -4.43 0.30 3.93
CA ALA A 38 -3.41 -0.11 2.97
C ALA A 38 -4.05 -0.70 1.70
N ILE A 39 -3.58 -0.28 0.53
CA ILE A 39 -3.99 -0.85 -0.76
C ILE A 39 -2.84 -1.69 -1.31
N LEU A 40 -3.05 -3.00 -1.42
CA LEU A 40 -2.09 -3.95 -1.96
C LEU A 40 -2.42 -4.26 -3.41
N LEU A 41 -1.56 -3.81 -4.33
CA LEU A 41 -1.69 -4.08 -5.76
C LEU A 41 -1.09 -5.45 -6.12
N VAL A 42 -1.90 -6.30 -6.76
CA VAL A 42 -1.50 -7.61 -7.27
C VAL A 42 -1.78 -7.68 -8.76
N VAL A 43 -0.78 -8.08 -9.54
CA VAL A 43 -0.93 -8.28 -10.97
C VAL A 43 -1.58 -9.64 -11.23
N ALA A 44 -2.69 -9.69 -11.96
CA ALA A 44 -3.46 -10.92 -12.18
C ALA A 44 -2.60 -12.06 -12.77
N ALA A 45 -1.81 -11.75 -13.80
CA ALA A 45 -0.92 -12.72 -14.46
C ALA A 45 0.25 -13.22 -13.58
N ARG A 46 0.65 -12.46 -12.56
CA ARG A 46 1.86 -12.75 -11.76
C ARG A 46 1.55 -13.18 -10.32
N GLY A 47 0.32 -13.01 -9.86
CA GLY A 47 -0.13 -13.37 -8.53
C GLY A 47 0.67 -12.73 -7.40
N ILE A 48 0.61 -13.38 -6.23
CA ILE A 48 1.27 -12.93 -4.99
C ILE A 48 2.78 -13.17 -5.07
N ARG A 49 3.55 -12.10 -4.89
CA ARG A 49 5.02 -12.17 -4.84
C ARG A 49 5.57 -11.88 -3.45
N GLN A 50 6.88 -12.07 -3.29
CA GLN A 50 7.61 -11.71 -2.08
C GLN A 50 7.39 -10.23 -1.69
N GLN A 51 7.36 -9.33 -2.66
CA GLN A 51 7.03 -7.92 -2.43
C GLN A 51 5.62 -7.75 -1.84
N THR A 52 4.60 -8.38 -2.43
CA THR A 52 3.22 -8.34 -1.90
C THR A 52 3.15 -8.84 -0.46
N ARG A 53 3.80 -9.97 -0.15
CA ARG A 53 3.86 -10.53 1.20
C ARG A 53 4.56 -9.58 2.18
N ARG A 54 5.64 -8.94 1.76
CA ARG A 54 6.37 -7.97 2.58
C ARG A 54 5.53 -6.74 2.91
N HIS A 55 4.76 -6.21 1.96
CA HIS A 55 3.89 -5.06 2.21
C HIS A 55 2.72 -5.43 3.12
N ALA A 56 2.13 -6.61 2.93
CA ALA A 56 1.12 -7.13 3.83
C ALA A 56 1.66 -7.28 5.27
N LEU A 57 2.88 -7.80 5.42
CA LEU A 57 3.54 -7.91 6.72
C LEU A 57 3.78 -6.55 7.36
N VAL A 58 4.29 -5.57 6.61
CA VAL A 58 4.49 -4.20 7.13
C VAL A 58 3.16 -3.58 7.57
N ALA A 59 2.11 -3.71 6.76
CA ALA A 59 0.78 -3.19 7.13
C ALA A 59 0.25 -3.84 8.42
N ALA A 60 0.44 -5.16 8.57
CA ALA A 60 0.06 -5.88 9.80
C ALA A 60 0.90 -5.44 11.01
N LEU A 61 2.22 -5.33 10.86
CA LEU A 61 3.12 -4.88 11.93
C LEU A 61 2.84 -3.45 12.38
N MET A 62 2.50 -2.56 11.44
CA MET A 62 2.13 -1.18 11.73
C MET A 62 0.66 -1.03 12.18
N ARG A 63 -0.09 -2.15 12.28
CA ARG A 63 -1.48 -2.19 12.75
C ARG A 63 -2.42 -1.29 11.93
N VAL A 64 -2.22 -1.25 10.61
CA VAL A 64 -3.10 -0.52 9.69
C VAL A 64 -4.52 -1.08 9.82
N GLY A 65 -5.51 -0.18 9.99
CA GLY A 65 -6.88 -0.53 10.37
C GLY A 65 -7.65 -1.35 9.33
N GLY A 66 -7.27 -1.25 8.05
CA GLY A 66 -7.85 -2.07 6.98
C GLY A 66 -6.89 -2.31 5.82
N VAL A 67 -7.12 -3.40 5.08
CA VAL A 67 -6.35 -3.75 3.89
C VAL A 67 -7.30 -4.04 2.74
N VAL A 68 -7.05 -3.41 1.59
CA VAL A 68 -7.74 -3.67 0.33
C VAL A 68 -6.76 -4.33 -0.63
N LEU A 69 -7.15 -5.49 -1.19
CA LEU A 69 -6.40 -6.14 -2.26
C LEU A 69 -6.95 -5.69 -3.61
N ALA A 70 -6.15 -4.95 -4.38
CA ALA A 70 -6.52 -4.49 -5.71
C ALA A 70 -5.85 -5.38 -6.77
N VAL A 71 -6.64 -6.15 -7.51
CA VAL A 71 -6.16 -6.94 -8.65
C VAL A 71 -6.09 -6.05 -9.89
N ASN A 72 -4.92 -5.98 -10.50
CA ASN A 72 -4.62 -5.12 -11.64
C ASN A 72 -4.14 -5.95 -12.84
N LYS A 73 -4.23 -5.39 -14.05
CA LYS A 73 -3.91 -6.04 -15.32
C LYS A 73 -4.74 -7.30 -15.53
N MET A 74 -6.06 -7.12 -15.50
CA MET A 74 -7.04 -8.19 -15.71
C MET A 74 -7.39 -8.37 -17.19
N ASP A 75 -6.91 -7.46 -18.04
CA ASP A 75 -6.80 -7.66 -19.49
C ASP A 75 -5.85 -8.82 -19.81
#